data_AF-A0A7Y6YLZ9-F1
#
_entry.id   AF-A0A7Y6YLZ9-F1
#
_cell.length_a   1.000
_cell.length_b   1.000
_cell.length_c   1.000
_cell.angle_alpha   90.00
_cell.angle_beta   90.00
_cell.angle_gamma   90.00
#
_symmetry.space_group_name_H-M   'P 1'
#
loop_
_entity.id
_entity.type
_entity.pdbx_description
1 polymer ?
#
loop_
_entity_poly.entity_id
_entity_poly.type
_entity_poly.pdbx_seq_one_letter_code
_entity_poly.pdbx_strand_id
1 'polypeptide(L)'
;MKPVVLLIGKLPHVIGNVAEELDHLPIHWLGAHDQPEVVRQLETEPRIECVIMGAGLDDQIRGDLIGIIAALRPDVCIHLKDRASGPEGLVPFVERVVQMQVLARPRSAAMAG
;
A
#
# COMPACT_ATOMS: atom_id res chain seq x y z
N MET A 1 0.98 -6.32 -17.46
CA MET A 1 0.96 -6.73 -16.04
C MET A 1 0.26 -5.66 -15.22
N LYS A 2 -0.44 -6.02 -14.13
CA LYS A 2 -1.08 -5.05 -13.23
C LYS A 2 -0.04 -4.51 -12.21
N PRO A 3 0.02 -3.20 -11.92
CA PRO A 3 0.82 -2.66 -10.83
C PRO A 3 0.36 -3.22 -9.47
N VAL A 4 1.27 -3.31 -8.50
CA VAL A 4 0.98 -3.86 -7.18
C VAL A 4 0.99 -2.75 -6.12
N VAL A 5 0.00 -2.76 -5.24
CA VAL A 5 -0.09 -1.86 -4.07
C VAL A 5 -0.17 -2.71 -2.80
N LEU A 6 0.67 -2.38 -1.82
CA LEU A 6 0.67 -3.04 -0.52
C LEU A 6 -0.15 -2.21 0.49
N LEU A 7 -1.22 -2.80 1.02
CA LEU A 7 -2.05 -2.23 2.07
C LEU A 7 -1.62 -2.78 3.43
N ILE A 8 -1.30 -1.88 4.36
CA ILE A 8 -0.90 -2.22 5.73
C ILE A 8 -2.00 -1.76 6.70
N GLY A 9 -2.52 -2.68 7.51
CA GLY A 9 -3.59 -2.37 8.45
C GLY A 9 -3.74 -3.40 9.56
N LYS A 10 -4.42 -3.03 10.64
CA LYS A 10 -4.53 -3.88 11.85
C LYS A 10 -5.38 -5.14 11.66
N LEU A 11 -6.32 -5.12 10.73
CA LEU A 11 -7.37 -6.14 10.62
C LEU A 11 -7.39 -6.73 9.21
N PRO A 12 -7.22 -8.05 9.06
CA PRO A 12 -7.28 -8.72 7.75
C PRO A 12 -8.56 -8.41 6.98
N HIS A 13 -9.70 -8.29 7.68
CA HIS A 13 -10.98 -7.97 7.06
C HIS A 13 -11.06 -6.54 6.54
N VAL A 14 -10.41 -5.56 7.19
CA VAL A 14 -10.40 -4.16 6.69
C VAL A 14 -9.58 -4.08 5.40
N ILE A 15 -8.47 -4.81 5.36
CA ILE A 15 -7.63 -4.89 4.16
C ILE A 15 -8.38 -5.62 3.02
N GLY A 16 -9.03 -6.74 3.35
CA GLY A 16 -9.85 -7.50 2.41
C GLY A 16 -11.01 -6.67 1.83
N ASN A 17 -11.76 -5.98 2.68
CA ASN A 17 -12.88 -5.13 2.24
C ASN A 17 -12.41 -3.99 1.32
N VAL A 18 -11.30 -3.33 1.65
CA VAL A 18 -10.74 -2.28 0.78
C VAL A 18 -10.33 -2.86 -0.58
N ALA A 19 -9.72 -4.04 -0.61
CA ALA A 19 -9.34 -4.70 -1.85
C ALA A 19 -10.56 -5.09 -2.70
N GLU A 20 -11.64 -5.57 -2.06
CA GLU A 20 -12.91 -5.90 -2.73
C GLU A 20 -13.59 -4.65 -3.31
N GLU A 21 -13.71 -3.58 -2.54
CA GLU A 21 -14.32 -2.33 -2.99
C GLU A 21 -13.54 -1.70 -4.16
N LEU A 22 -12.22 -1.89 -4.19
CA LEU A 22 -11.32 -1.33 -5.19
C LEU A 22 -10.89 -2.35 -6.28
N ASP A 23 -11.52 -3.53 -6.36
CA ASP A 23 -11.17 -4.56 -7.35
C ASP A 23 -11.47 -4.12 -8.80
N HIS A 24 -12.37 -3.14 -8.95
CA HIS A 24 -12.64 -2.50 -10.24
C HIS A 24 -11.44 -1.73 -10.81
N LEU A 25 -10.44 -1.41 -9.98
CA LEU A 25 -9.20 -0.78 -10.43
C LEU A 25 -8.23 -1.81 -11.03
N PRO A 26 -7.44 -1.46 -12.06
CA PRO A 26 -6.56 -2.40 -12.74
C PRO A 26 -5.26 -2.68 -11.95
N ILE A 27 -5.37 -2.99 -10.65
CA ILE A 27 -4.30 -3.13 -9.66
C ILE A 27 -4.34 -4.53 -9.05
N HIS A 28 -3.20 -4.97 -8.55
CA HIS A 28 -3.11 -6.12 -7.67
C HIS A 28 -2.88 -5.64 -6.23
N TRP A 29 -3.73 -6.09 -5.32
CA TRP A 29 -3.67 -5.68 -3.92
C TRP A 29 -2.96 -6.75 -3.09
N LEU A 30 -1.94 -6.32 -2.34
CA LEU A 30 -1.33 -7.12 -1.29
C LEU A 30 -1.77 -6.59 0.08
N GLY A 31 -1.90 -7.49 1.05
CA GLY A 31 -2.19 -7.18 2.43
C GLY A 31 -1.05 -7.54 3.35
N ALA A 32 -0.83 -6.71 4.37
CA ALA A 32 -0.01 -7.05 5.53
C ALA A 32 -0.60 -6.49 6.82
N HIS A 33 -0.56 -7.28 7.90
CA HIS A 33 -1.06 -6.84 9.21
C HIS A 33 -0.03 -6.84 10.34
N ASP A 34 1.16 -7.37 10.09
CA ASP A 34 2.28 -7.36 11.03
C ASP A 34 3.62 -7.18 10.31
N GLN A 35 4.68 -6.97 11.10
CA GLN A 35 6.03 -6.77 10.58
C GLN A 35 6.54 -7.96 9.73
N PRO A 36 6.45 -9.24 10.17
CA PRO A 36 6.86 -10.37 9.35
C PRO A 36 6.18 -10.41 7.98
N GLU A 37 4.89 -10.13 7.92
CA GLU A 37 4.15 -10.10 6.66
C GLU A 37 4.57 -8.92 5.78
N VAL A 38 4.78 -7.73 6.36
CA VAL A 38 5.32 -6.58 5.61
C VAL A 38 6.65 -6.94 4.97
N VAL A 39 7.59 -7.50 5.73
CA VAL A 39 8.90 -7.93 5.21
C VAL A 39 8.73 -8.95 4.08
N ARG A 40 7.91 -9.99 4.31
CA ARG A 40 7.66 -11.03 3.30
C ARG A 40 7.11 -10.46 2.00
N GLN A 41 6.16 -9.52 2.05
CA GLN A 41 5.58 -8.93 0.84
C GLN A 41 6.62 -8.08 0.10
N LEU A 42 7.42 -7.28 0.82
CA LEU A 42 8.45 -6.42 0.22
C LEU A 42 9.56 -7.21 -0.47
N GLU A 43 9.94 -8.37 0.10
CA GLU A 43 10.98 -9.24 -0.45
C GLU A 43 10.48 -10.09 -1.63
N THR A 44 9.22 -10.51 -1.61
CA THR A 44 8.68 -11.44 -2.62
C THR A 44 8.07 -10.74 -3.83
N GLU A 45 7.59 -9.50 -3.68
CA GLU A 45 6.94 -8.77 -4.76
C GLU A 45 7.73 -7.52 -5.19
N PRO A 46 8.58 -7.62 -6.23
CA PRO A 46 9.36 -6.49 -6.72
C PRO A 46 8.49 -5.41 -7.38
N ARG A 47 7.26 -5.72 -7.81
CA ARG A 47 6.37 -4.80 -8.54
C ARG A 47 5.54 -3.87 -7.63
N ILE A 48 5.76 -3.88 -6.32
CA ILE A 48 5.11 -2.93 -5.40
C ILE A 48 5.52 -1.51 -5.82
N GLU A 49 4.53 -0.73 -6.25
CA GLU A 49 4.72 0.68 -6.65
C GLU A 49 4.63 1.63 -5.44
N CYS A 50 3.74 1.32 -4.49
CA CYS A 50 3.61 2.07 -3.26
C CYS A 50 3.05 1.21 -2.11
N VAL A 51 3.32 1.68 -0.90
CA VAL A 51 2.73 1.16 0.34
C VAL A 51 1.72 2.17 0.87
N ILE A 52 0.56 1.69 1.30
CA ILE A 52 -0.46 2.52 1.93
C ILE A 52 -0.75 1.95 3.32
N MET A 53 -0.51 2.76 4.34
CA MET A 53 -0.66 2.37 5.74
C MET A 53 -1.89 3.04 6.36
N GLY A 54 -2.82 2.20 6.80
CA GLY A 54 -4.03 2.61 7.49
C GLY A 54 -3.77 3.13 8.92
N ALA A 55 -4.79 3.78 9.50
CA ALA A 55 -4.71 4.37 10.83
C ALA A 55 -4.97 3.40 11.99
N GLY A 56 -5.26 2.13 11.69
CA GLY A 56 -5.62 1.13 12.71
C GLY A 56 -4.46 0.67 13.60
N LEU A 57 -3.21 0.84 13.14
CA LEU A 57 -1.99 0.52 13.89
C LEU A 57 -1.67 1.63 14.90
N ASP A 58 -0.99 1.32 16.00
CA ASP A 58 -0.44 2.35 16.90
C ASP A 58 0.76 3.06 16.28
N ASP A 59 1.09 4.24 16.82
CA ASP A 59 2.10 5.11 16.19
C ASP A 59 3.52 4.57 16.30
N GLN A 60 3.82 3.75 17.32
CA GLN A 60 5.12 3.09 17.44
C GLN A 60 5.28 2.05 16.33
N ILE A 61 4.30 1.15 16.18
CA ILE A 61 4.29 0.16 15.10
C ILE A 61 4.36 0.85 13.74
N ARG A 62 3.61 1.94 13.53
CA ARG A 62 3.66 2.68 12.26
C ARG A 62 5.05 3.23 11.98
N GLY A 63 5.71 3.81 12.98
CA GLY A 63 7.09 4.31 12.87
C GLY A 63 8.09 3.21 12.55
N ASP A 64 7.99 2.08 13.26
CA ASP A 64 8.88 0.92 13.07
C ASP A 64 8.72 0.34 11.65
N LEU A 65 7.48 0.18 11.18
CA LEU A 65 7.19 -0.30 9.83
C LEU A 65 7.70 0.67 8.75
N ILE A 66 7.58 1.98 8.96
CA ILE A 66 8.15 2.97 8.04
C ILE A 66 9.66 2.78 7.92
N GLY A 67 10.36 2.63 9.05
CA GLY A 67 11.81 2.38 9.06
C GLY A 67 12.20 1.11 8.31
N ILE A 68 11.43 0.03 8.50
CA ILE A 68 11.65 -1.25 7.81
C ILE A 68 11.42 -1.13 6.30
N ILE A 69 10.31 -0.52 5.88
CA ILE A 69 10.01 -0.35 4.45
C ILE A 69 11.10 0.49 3.79
N ALA A 70 11.49 1.61 4.40
CA ALA A 70 12.52 2.49 3.86
C ALA A 70 13.91 1.82 3.78
N ALA A 71 14.23 0.92 4.71
CA ALA A 71 15.48 0.16 4.69
C ALA A 71 15.51 -0.94 3.62
N LEU A 72 14.39 -1.67 3.44
CA LEU A 72 14.31 -2.79 2.50
C LEU A 72 14.03 -2.35 1.05
N ARG A 73 13.17 -1.33 0.88
CA ARG A 73 12.68 -0.84 -0.40
C ARG A 73 12.74 0.70 -0.43
N PRO A 74 13.96 1.28 -0.51
CA PRO A 74 14.15 2.73 -0.55
C PRO A 74 13.55 3.41 -1.80
N ASP A 75 13.14 2.62 -2.79
CA ASP A 75 12.49 3.04 -4.03
C ASP A 75 10.97 3.20 -3.92
N VAL A 76 10.34 2.71 -2.84
CA VAL A 76 8.89 2.66 -2.70
C VAL A 76 8.34 3.81 -1.85
N CYS A 77 7.34 4.52 -2.37
CA CYS A 77 6.66 5.58 -1.61
C CYS A 77 5.74 5.00 -0.52
N ILE A 78 5.75 5.63 0.65
CA ILE A 78 4.91 5.27 1.79
C ILE A 78 3.83 6.34 2.00
N HIS A 79 2.56 5.95 1.89
CA HIS A 79 1.41 6.82 2.11
C HIS A 79 0.74 6.50 3.43
N LEU A 80 0.71 7.49 4.32
CA LEU A 80 0.22 7.31 5.68
C LEU A 80 -1.17 7.96 5.84
N LYS A 81 -2.18 7.16 6.18
CA LYS A 81 -3.53 7.67 6.45
C LYS A 81 -3.58 8.36 7.82
N ASP A 82 -4.24 9.52 7.90
CA ASP A 82 -4.52 10.18 9.20
C ASP A 82 -5.50 9.37 10.06
N ARG A 83 -5.35 9.51 11.38
CA ARG A 83 -6.22 8.84 12.36
C ARG A 83 -7.61 9.46 12.49
N ALA A 84 -7.75 10.74 12.16
CA ALA A 84 -8.95 11.52 12.43
C ALA A 84 -10.14 11.10 11.56
N SER A 85 -9.89 10.62 10.34
CA SER A 85 -10.97 10.26 9.40
C SER A 85 -11.64 8.91 9.67
N GLY A 86 -11.17 8.14 10.66
CA GLY A 86 -11.73 6.83 10.96
C GLY A 86 -11.57 5.77 9.84
N PRO A 87 -12.22 4.60 9.98
CA PRO A 87 -12.13 3.51 9.02
C PRO A 87 -12.80 3.83 7.67
N GLU A 88 -13.89 4.58 7.67
CA GLU A 88 -14.62 4.98 6.44
C GLU A 88 -13.76 5.85 5.52
N GLY A 89 -12.78 6.58 6.07
CA GLY A 89 -11.86 7.39 5.28
C GLY A 89 -10.76 6.60 4.56
N LEU A 90 -10.65 5.29 4.76
CA LEU A 90 -9.54 4.50 4.20
C LEU A 90 -9.70 4.25 2.69
N VAL A 91 -10.86 3.74 2.26
CA VAL A 91 -11.15 3.48 0.84
C VAL A 91 -10.94 4.72 -0.03
N PRO A 92 -11.56 5.89 0.25
CA PRO A 92 -11.37 7.08 -0.58
C PRO A 92 -9.91 7.59 -0.55
N PHE A 93 -9.18 7.35 0.54
CA PHE A 93 -7.76 7.68 0.60
C PHE A 93 -6.91 6.79 -0.31
N VAL A 94 -7.13 5.47 -0.25
CA VAL A 94 -6.43 4.49 -1.08
C VAL A 94 -6.71 4.78 -2.55
N GLU A 95 -7.98 4.95 -2.92
CA GLU A 95 -8.38 5.26 -4.29
C GLU A 95 -7.68 6.52 -4.82
N ARG A 96 -7.69 7.60 -4.03
CA ARG A 96 -7.02 8.86 -4.40
C ARG A 96 -5.52 8.67 -4.61
N VAL A 97 -4.83 7.99 -3.69
CA VAL A 97 -3.38 7.73 -3.81
C VAL A 97 -3.09 6.95 -5.09
N VAL A 98 -3.85 5.89 -5.32
CA VAL A 98 -3.73 5.02 -6.48
C VAL A 98 -3.95 5.77 -7.79
N GLN A 99 -5.01 6.58 -7.87
CA GLN A 99 -5.30 7.37 -9.06
C GLN A 99 -4.13 8.33 -9.38
N MET A 100 -3.58 9.00 -8.37
CA MET A 100 -2.51 9.99 -8.56
C MET A 100 -1.12 9.38 -8.83
N GLN A 101 -0.77 8.28 -8.15
CA GLN A 101 0.60 7.76 -8.14
C GLN A 101 0.79 6.57 -9.08
N VAL A 102 -0.24 5.73 -9.22
CA VAL A 102 -0.14 4.45 -9.92
C VAL A 102 -0.77 4.55 -11.31
N LEU A 103 -1.96 5.15 -11.41
CA LEU A 103 -2.73 5.19 -12.66
C LEU A 103 -2.47 6.43 -13.52
N ALA A 104 -2.22 7.60 -12.91
CA ALA A 104 -1.91 8.84 -13.63
C ALA A 104 -0.47 8.93 -14.15
N ARG A 105 0.43 8.07 -13.67
CA ARG A 105 1.79 7.97 -14.22
C ARG A 105 1.67 7.43 -15.66
N PRO A 106 2.13 8.15 -16.70
CA PRO A 106 2.28 7.54 -18.01
C PRO A 106 3.10 6.28 -17.80
N ARG A 107 2.61 5.11 -18.24
CA ARG A 107 3.42 3.88 -18.20
C ARG A 107 4.65 4.19 -19.02
N SER A 108 5.73 4.61 -18.35
CA SER A 108 7.00 4.85 -19.02
C SER A 108 7.31 3.53 -19.70
N ALA A 109 7.41 3.60 -21.02
CA ALA A 109 7.69 2.45 -21.84
C ALA A 109 9.02 1.85 -21.35
N ALA A 110 8.93 0.74 -20.60
CA ALA A 110 10.01 -0.22 -20.54
C ALA A 110 10.09 -0.91 -21.91
N MET A 111 10.47 -0.12 -22.91
CA MET A 111 10.91 -0.49 -24.25
C MET A 111 11.91 0.60 -24.65
N ALA A 112 13.06 0.60 -24.01
CA ALA A 112 14.24 1.29 -24.50
C ALA A 112 15.50 0.55 -23.99
N GLY A 113 16.18 -0.13 -24.92
CA GLY A 113 17.56 -0.60 -24.77
C GLY A 113 17.71 -2.07 -24.46
#